data_AF-A0A7V9S0X8-F1
#
_entry.id   AF-A0A7V9S0X8-F1
#
_cell.length_a   1.000
_cell.length_b   1.000
_cell.length_c   1.000
_cell.angle_alpha   90.00
_cell.angle_beta   90.00
_cell.angle_gamma   90.00
#
_symmetry.space_group_name_H-M   'P 1'
#
loop_
_entity.id
_entity.type
_entity.pdbx_description
1 polymer ?
#
loop_
_entity_poly.entity_id
_entity_poly.type
_entity_poly.pdbx_seq_one_letter_code
_entity_poly.pdbx_strand_id
1 'polypeptide(L)' 'MDVLVLIDKLDDQIHNAKPVPLTDQVRVDKEEIYDILDQMRATIPEEIKQARWIVKERQEMLAEAKREAERIIK' A
#
# COMPACT_ATOMS: atom_id res chain seq x y z
N MET A 1 7.52 -7.67 -5.17
CA MET A 1 8.53 -6.73 -4.65
C MET A 1 7.82 -5.97 -3.56
N ASP A 2 8.41 -5.81 -2.37
CA ASP A 2 7.73 -5.08 -1.29
C ASP A 2 7.51 -3.61 -1.73
N VAL A 3 6.36 -3.04 -1.38
CA VAL A 3 6.04 -1.65 -1.70
C VAL A 3 7.08 -0.69 -1.13
N LEU A 4 7.70 -1.05 0.01
CA LEU A 4 8.76 -0.26 0.64
C LEU A 4 10.00 -0.18 -0.25
N VAL A 5 10.39 -1.28 -0.90
CA VAL A 5 11.54 -1.31 -1.81
C VAL A 5 11.27 -0.46 -3.06
N LEU A 6 10.00 -0.40 -3.51
CA LEU A 6 9.60 0.45 -4.63
C LEU A 6 9.64 1.94 -4.25
N ILE A 7 9.31 2.28 -3.00
CA ILE A 7 9.43 3.63 -2.46
C ILE A 7 10.90 4.05 -2.39
N ASP A 8 11.78 3.20 -1.86
CA ASP A 8 13.22 3.49 -1.76
C ASP A 8 13.84 3.71 -3.15
N LYS A 9 13.46 2.88 -4.13
CA LYS A 9 13.90 3.07 -5.53
C LYS A 9 13.44 4.39 -6.13
N LEU A 10 12.21 4.82 -5.83
CA LEU A 10 11.69 6.09 -6.31
C LEU A 10 12.46 7.26 -5.69
N ASP A 11 12.76 7.17 -4.39
CA ASP A 11 13.52 8.19 -3.67
C ASP A 11 14.95 8.32 -4.21
N ASP A 12 15.62 7.19 -4.45
CA ASP A 12 16.95 7.15 -5.08
C ASP A 12 16.95 7.76 -6.48
N GLN A 13 15.91 7.48 -7.29
CA GLN A 13 15.75 8.05 -8.63
C GLN A 13 15.65 9.57 -8.59
N ILE A 14 14.86 10.10 -7.64
CA ILE A 14 14.67 11.54 -7.47
C ILE A 14 15.93 12.20 -6.91
N HIS A 15 16.61 11.58 -5.94
CA HIS A 15 17.85 12.10 -5.36
C HIS A 15 19.00 12.17 -6.36
N ASN A 16 19.11 11.18 -7.26
CA ASN A 16 20.16 11.12 -8.27
C ASN A 16 19.79 11.86 -9.56
N ALA A 17 18.57 12.40 -9.66
CA ALA A 17 18.10 13.11 -10.83
C ALA A 17 18.90 14.40 -11.07
N LYS A 18 19.12 14.71 -12.35
CA LYS A 18 19.92 15.90 -12.72
C LYS A 18 19.12 17.16 -12.42
N PRO A 19 19.63 18.09 -11.61
CA PRO A 19 18.94 19.35 -11.33
C PRO A 19 18.90 20.22 -12.59
N VAL A 20 17.81 20.97 -12.74
CA VAL A 20 17.65 21.94 -13.82
C VAL A 20 18.21 23.29 -13.34
N PRO A 21 19.15 23.92 -14.08
CA PRO A 21 19.73 25.19 -13.67
C PRO A 21 18.66 26.27 -13.44
N LEU A 22 18.84 27.09 -12.40
CA LEU A 22 17.97 28.22 -12.05
C LEU A 22 16.54 27.82 -11.63
N THR A 23 16.28 26.55 -11.31
CA THR A 23 15.00 26.09 -10.75
C THR A 23 15.21 25.07 -9.62
N ASP A 24 14.16 24.84 -8.83
CA ASP A 24 14.13 23.75 -7.82
C ASP A 24 13.64 22.43 -8.43
N GLN A 25 13.76 22.25 -9.75
CA GLN A 25 13.27 21.07 -10.45
C GLN A 25 14.40 20.09 -10.77
N VAL A 26 14.05 18.80 -10.76
CA VAL A 26 14.94 17.72 -11.19
C VAL A 26 14.40 17.03 -12.44
N ARG A 27 15.31 16.58 -13.30
CA ARG A 27 14.96 15.89 -14.54
C ARG A 27 14.97 14.39 -14.31
N VAL A 28 13.78 13.80 -14.36
CA VAL A 28 13.54 12.36 -14.21
C VAL A 28 13.11 11.74 -15.53
N ASP A 29 13.35 10.44 -15.69
CA ASP A 29 12.77 9.67 -16.79
C ASP A 29 11.28 9.42 -16.49
N LYS A 30 10.42 9.86 -17.40
CA LYS A 30 8.98 9.75 -17.21
C LYS A 30 8.53 8.29 -17.21
N GLU A 31 9.04 7.46 -18.13
CA GLU A 31 8.62 6.07 -18.28
C GLU A 31 9.02 5.26 -17.04
N GLU A 32 10.25 5.43 -16.57
CA GLU A 32 10.77 4.73 -15.39
C GLU A 32 9.95 5.03 -14.12
N ILE A 33 9.55 6.29 -13.93
CA ILE A 33 8.72 6.69 -12.79
C ILE A 33 7.32 6.07 -12.88
N TYR A 34 6.70 6.02 -14.07
CA TYR A 34 5.41 5.37 -14.23
C TYR A 34 5.48 3.86 -14.00
N ASP A 35 6.56 3.20 -14.43
CA ASP A 35 6.77 1.78 -14.19
C ASP A 35 6.86 1.45 -12.69
N ILE A 36 7.58 2.28 -11.91
CA ILE A 36 7.66 2.13 -10.45
C ILE A 36 6.27 2.33 -9.82
N LEU A 37 5.53 3.37 -10.24
CA LEU A 37 4.19 3.65 -9.74
C LEU A 37 3.19 2.52 -10.03
N ASP A 38 3.25 1.93 -11.22
CA ASP A 38 2.37 0.83 -11.59
C ASP A 38 2.71 -0.46 -10.83
N GLN A 39 4.00 -0.72 -10.57
CA GLN A 39 4.41 -1.81 -9.68
C GLN A 39 3.93 -1.62 -8.24
N MET A 40 3.95 -0.37 -7.72
CA MET A 40 3.41 -0.07 -6.40
C MET A 40 1.90 -0.32 -6.35
N ARG A 41 1.17 0.16 -7.37
CA ARG A 41 -0.28 -0.07 -7.51
C ARG A 41 -0.66 -1.53 -7.69
N ALA A 42 0.22 -2.35 -8.25
CA ALA A 42 0.02 -3.79 -8.40
C ALA A 42 0.33 -4.58 -7.12
N THR A 43 1.17 -4.04 -6.24
CA THR A 43 1.58 -4.68 -4.98
C THR A 43 0.56 -4.40 -3.87
N ILE A 44 0.19 -3.13 -3.65
CA ILE A 44 -0.80 -2.66 -2.65
C ILE A 44 -2.17 -3.40 -2.63
N PRO A 45 -2.72 -3.92 -3.74
CA PRO A 45 -4.03 -4.57 -3.74
C PRO A 45 -4.08 -5.76 -2.80
N GLU A 46 -2.98 -6.49 -2.61
CA GLU A 46 -2.97 -7.72 -1.82
C GLU A 46 -2.98 -7.41 -0.32
N GLU A 47 -2.14 -6.48 0.15
CA GLU A 47 -2.12 -6.09 1.57
C GLU A 47 -3.42 -5.40 1.97
N ILE A 48 -4.02 -4.57 1.09
CA ILE A 48 -5.32 -3.95 1.35
C ILE A 48 -6.44 -5.00 1.36
N LYS A 49 -6.42 -6.00 0.47
CA LYS A 49 -7.38 -7.11 0.49
C LYS A 49 -7.26 -7.91 1.79
N GLN A 50 -6.04 -8.23 2.21
CA GLN A 50 -5.77 -8.95 3.45
C GLN A 50 -6.25 -8.14 4.67
N ALA A 51 -5.90 -6.85 4.76
CA ALA A 51 -6.35 -5.99 5.86
C ALA A 51 -7.88 -5.91 5.91
N ARG A 52 -8.55 -5.74 4.77
CA ARG A 52 -10.02 -5.75 4.69
C ARG A 52 -10.62 -7.09 5.11
N TRP A 53 -10.00 -8.20 4.72
CA TRP A 53 -10.45 -9.54 5.08
C TRP A 53 -10.31 -9.78 6.60
N ILE A 54 -9.17 -9.41 7.20
CA ILE A 54 -8.95 -9.51 8.65
C ILE A 54 -9.99 -8.71 9.44
N VAL A 55 -10.27 -7.47 9.00
CA VAL A 55 -11.29 -6.63 9.65
C VAL A 55 -12.67 -7.27 9.55
N LYS A 56 -13.00 -7.85 8.39
CA LYS A 56 -14.27 -8.55 8.16
C LYS A 56 -14.39 -9.81 9.04
N GLU A 57 -13.39 -10.68 9.08
CA GLU A 57 -13.40 -11.87 9.92
C GLU A 57 -13.55 -11.54 11.40
N ARG A 58 -12.85 -10.51 11.89
CA ARG A 58 -13.02 -10.05 13.28
C ARG A 58 -14.45 -9.63 13.59
N GLN A 59 -15.10 -8.93 12.66
CA GLN A 59 -16.50 -8.53 12.82
C GLN A 59 -17.44 -9.73 12.86
N GLU A 60 -17.22 -10.72 11.98
CA GLU A 60 -18.01 -11.96 11.93
C GLU A 60 -17.84 -12.79 13.20
N MET A 61 -16.61 -12.99 13.67
CA MET A 61 -16.31 -13.66 14.95
C MET A 61 -17.00 -12.98 16.13
N LEU A 62 -16.94 -11.65 16.21
CA LEU A 62 -17.59 -10.90 17.30
C LEU A 62 -19.12 -11.05 17.25
N ALA A 63 -19.72 -11.05 16.06
CA ALA A 63 -21.14 -11.25 15.88
C ALA A 63 -21.59 -12.68 16.25
N GLU A 64 -20.78 -13.70 15.93
CA GLU A 64 -21.01 -15.08 16.33
C GLU A 64 -20.88 -15.27 17.86
N ALA A 65 -19.80 -14.76 18.45
CA ALA A 65 -19.62 -14.79 19.90
C ALA A 65 -20.77 -14.12 20.65
N LYS A 66 -21.26 -12.98 20.13
CA LYS A 66 -22.43 -12.28 20.72
C LYS A 66 -23.71 -13.12 20.62
N ARG A 67 -23.97 -13.75 19.47
CA ARG A 67 -25.13 -14.63 19.29
C ARG A 67 -25.07 -15.84 20.21
N GLU A 68 -23.89 -16.42 20.41
CA GLU A 68 -23.72 -17.57 21.29
C GLU A 68 -23.88 -17.16 22.77
N ALA A 69 -23.35 -16.01 23.17
CA ALA A 69 -23.60 -15.46 24.51
C ALA A 69 -25.10 -15.20 24.76
N GLU A 70 -25.82 -14.65 23.78
CA GLU A 70 -27.27 -14.46 23.85
C GLU A 70 -28.04 -15.78 23.95
N ARG A 71 -27.56 -16.86 23.31
CA ARG A 71 -28.12 -18.21 23.46
C ARG A 71 -27.92 -18.79 24.85
N ILE A 72 -26.73 -18.60 25.44
CA ILE A 72 -26.40 -19.16 26.76
C ILE A 72 -27.20 -18.46 27.88
N ILE A 73 -27.47 -17.17 27.72
CA ILE A 73 -28.20 -16.36 28.72
C ILE A 73 -29.74 -16.59 28.63
N LYS A 74 -30.24 -17.19 27.54
CA LYS A 74 -31.66 -17.45 27.31
C LYS A 74 -32.06 -18.86 27.75
#